data_AF-A0A847PIB4-F1
#
_entry.id   AF-A0A847PIB4-F1
#
_cell.length_a   1.000
_cell.length_b   1.000
_cell.length_c   1.000
_cell.angle_alpha   90.00
_cell.angle_beta   90.00
_cell.angle_gamma   90.00
#
_symmetry.space_group_name_H-M   'P 1'
#
loop_
_entity.id
_entity.type
_entity.pdbx_description
1 polymer ?
#
loop_
_entity_poly.entity_id
_entity_poly.type
_entity_poly.pdbx_seq_one_letter_code
_entity_poly.pdbx_strand_id
1 'polypeptide(L)'
;MDRTSELNEPLFLTSPVSPLSVHVEMWTKKVESALTDPFDHYAFYASRSICVMHPEIYLRADLWFYEHISSVPGYQNAFLEDDRESNEFLPHTQYFRSAPFDFKMFPWEKTNIVMTTKDLYPERYPFFPFLDQRMMPLASTLKTYKKEITELEAAAMRFIIETKKQESSEEVFVIYSEEGMAWISSKGEFYCAVTGEKVEDVKGKIVLIFNDKLAWYPLMGRDNVEESPYLQRLVEQYREKIGIPELTTQERTLLEKVKNATLLDGEKQEAAAVIAAVRSTGRYTKWFKFHSLWDIAMPTKKERAWQYYGFIEDILIRANTLSPISAYIAACSRNAKGYDKILVLDREWISVASLPNRNYIWGHLWDECLVEYSIDESFRTRAGHCMVQSFVISAILDMARIENYLLEGEVPGSHHYVFVPNYEFTFDNGKLQSSQNTIHWNGPRGNKVIARFHYRGKFASPIAGGHYSGTFSPAEAVEVLRKLKSLYNDRILIYVDGEHETKHPRIKEENIPTTENFEILLKEEWENVMLP
;
A
#
# COMPACT_ATOMS: atom_id res chain seq x y z
N MET A 1 -9.36 -31.12 -5.40
CA MET A 1 -8.24 -31.09 -6.37
C MET A 1 -7.13 -30.31 -5.72
N ASP A 2 -5.98 -30.93 -5.58
CA ASP A 2 -4.79 -30.33 -4.98
C ASP A 2 -4.25 -29.25 -5.93
N ARG A 3 -4.66 -27.99 -5.70
CA ARG A 3 -4.37 -26.82 -6.59
C ARG A 3 -2.90 -26.39 -6.56
N THR A 4 -2.05 -27.06 -5.80
CA THR A 4 -0.66 -26.64 -5.59
C THR A 4 0.29 -27.08 -6.71
N SER A 5 -0.04 -28.13 -7.46
CA SER A 5 0.82 -28.66 -8.54
C SER A 5 0.59 -28.02 -9.92
N GLU A 6 -0.53 -27.33 -10.13
CA GLU A 6 -0.88 -26.68 -11.41
C GLU A 6 -0.47 -25.19 -11.49
N LEU A 7 0.11 -24.63 -10.41
CA LEU A 7 0.52 -23.22 -10.36
C LEU A 7 1.74 -22.88 -11.24
N ASN A 8 2.41 -23.87 -11.85
CA ASN A 8 3.61 -23.65 -12.65
C ASN A 8 3.35 -23.52 -14.16
N GLU A 9 2.15 -23.84 -14.66
CA GLU A 9 1.83 -23.68 -16.08
C GLU A 9 0.98 -22.42 -16.32
N PRO A 10 1.52 -21.39 -17.00
CA PRO A 10 0.73 -20.22 -17.39
C PRO A 10 -0.26 -20.61 -18.49
N LEU A 11 -1.56 -20.54 -18.20
CA LEU A 11 -2.60 -20.94 -19.16
C LEU A 11 -2.64 -20.12 -20.46
N PHE A 12 -1.98 -18.95 -20.55
CA PHE A 12 -2.18 -18.01 -21.66
C PHE A 12 -0.93 -17.23 -22.13
N LEU A 13 0.30 -17.66 -21.80
CA LEU A 13 1.52 -16.93 -22.22
C LEU A 13 2.00 -17.21 -23.66
N THR A 14 1.20 -17.85 -24.51
CA THR A 14 1.58 -18.16 -25.91
C THR A 14 1.46 -16.97 -26.89
N SER A 15 1.57 -15.73 -26.39
CA SER A 15 1.13 -14.49 -27.08
C SER A 15 2.19 -13.37 -26.91
N PRO A 16 2.15 -12.25 -27.67
CA PRO A 16 3.33 -11.38 -27.85
C PRO A 16 3.64 -10.45 -26.66
N VAL A 17 2.73 -10.30 -25.68
CA VAL A 17 2.96 -9.41 -24.53
C VAL A 17 3.59 -10.20 -23.39
N SER A 18 4.88 -9.97 -23.13
CA SER A 18 5.56 -10.61 -22.00
C SER A 18 5.30 -9.87 -20.68
N PRO A 19 5.24 -10.56 -19.53
CA PRO A 19 5.17 -9.92 -18.20
C PRO A 19 6.24 -8.83 -18.01
N LEU A 20 7.47 -9.09 -18.46
CA LEU A 20 8.56 -8.12 -18.36
C LEU A 20 8.30 -6.86 -19.19
N SER A 21 7.71 -6.98 -20.37
CA SER A 21 7.36 -5.80 -21.18
C SER A 21 6.32 -4.91 -20.49
N VAL A 22 5.33 -5.51 -19.80
CA VAL A 22 4.32 -4.77 -19.03
C VAL A 22 4.97 -4.10 -17.82
N HIS A 23 5.88 -4.79 -17.14
CA HIS A 23 6.60 -4.26 -15.97
C HIS A 23 7.47 -3.06 -16.34
N VAL A 24 8.27 -3.18 -17.41
CA VAL A 24 9.08 -2.08 -17.96
C VAL A 24 8.20 -0.90 -18.37
N GLU A 25 7.07 -1.15 -19.06
CA GLU A 25 6.11 -0.12 -19.46
C GLU A 25 5.60 0.67 -18.25
N MET A 26 5.21 -0.02 -17.16
CA MET A 26 4.68 0.66 -15.97
C MET A 26 5.74 1.42 -15.20
N TRP A 27 6.91 0.84 -14.95
CA TRP A 27 8.02 1.58 -14.33
C TRP A 27 8.38 2.85 -15.13
N THR A 28 8.43 2.73 -16.46
CA THR A 28 8.74 3.86 -17.35
C THR A 28 7.66 4.93 -17.24
N LYS A 29 6.39 4.54 -17.35
CA LYS A 29 5.26 5.46 -17.25
C LYS A 29 5.25 6.18 -15.90
N LYS A 30 5.43 5.46 -14.80
CA LYS A 30 5.37 5.99 -13.43
C LYS A 30 6.50 6.96 -13.13
N VAL A 31 7.72 6.64 -13.57
CA VAL A 31 8.87 7.52 -13.34
C VAL A 31 8.75 8.82 -14.15
N GLU A 32 8.10 8.77 -15.32
CA GLU A 32 7.86 9.95 -16.15
C GLU A 32 6.75 10.84 -15.60
N SER A 33 5.64 10.25 -15.14
CA SER A 33 4.51 11.01 -14.58
C SER A 33 4.77 11.54 -13.17
N ALA A 34 5.56 10.85 -12.34
CA ALA A 34 5.87 11.27 -10.97
C ALA A 34 6.52 12.65 -10.83
N LEU A 35 7.07 13.20 -11.91
CA LEU A 35 7.58 14.59 -11.93
C LEU A 35 6.47 15.64 -11.91
N THR A 36 5.22 15.25 -12.18
CA THR A 36 4.07 16.16 -12.36
C THR A 36 2.78 15.67 -11.70
N ASP A 37 2.67 14.36 -11.41
CA ASP A 37 1.57 13.74 -10.69
C ASP A 37 2.08 13.32 -9.28
N PRO A 38 1.66 14.01 -8.21
CA PRO A 38 2.11 13.69 -6.86
C PRO A 38 1.65 12.28 -6.43
N PHE A 39 0.56 11.74 -6.96
CA PHE A 39 0.14 10.39 -6.62
C PHE A 39 1.13 9.35 -7.15
N ASP A 40 1.73 9.57 -8.33
CA ASP A 40 2.78 8.72 -8.87
C ASP A 40 4.13 8.93 -8.15
N HIS A 41 4.40 10.14 -7.67
CA HIS A 41 5.54 10.45 -6.80
C HIS A 41 5.50 9.62 -5.51
N TYR A 42 4.40 9.71 -4.75
CA TYR A 42 4.25 8.98 -3.49
C TYR A 42 4.00 7.48 -3.67
N ALA A 43 3.61 7.03 -4.87
CA ALA A 43 3.49 5.61 -5.20
C ALA A 43 4.81 4.85 -5.06
N PHE A 44 5.97 5.48 -5.32
CA PHE A 44 7.28 4.85 -5.10
C PHE A 44 7.49 4.54 -3.62
N TYR A 45 7.18 5.49 -2.73
CA TYR A 45 7.25 5.29 -1.28
C TYR A 45 6.26 4.23 -0.80
N ALA A 46 5.02 4.28 -1.27
CA ALA A 46 4.00 3.28 -0.95
C ALA A 46 4.30 1.89 -1.54
N SER A 47 5.11 1.78 -2.59
CA SER A 47 5.56 0.48 -3.13
C SER A 47 6.65 -0.17 -2.27
N ARG A 48 7.26 0.62 -1.37
CA ARG A 48 8.36 0.22 -0.47
C ARG A 48 9.59 -0.34 -1.21
N SER A 49 9.79 0.05 -2.48
CA SER A 49 11.03 -0.23 -3.21
C SER A 49 12.20 0.47 -2.54
N ILE A 50 13.32 -0.21 -2.32
CA ILE A 50 14.50 0.44 -1.75
C ILE A 50 15.13 1.45 -2.73
N CYS A 51 14.69 1.50 -3.99
CA CYS A 51 15.13 2.48 -4.97
C CYS A 51 14.34 3.80 -4.82
N VAL A 52 14.56 4.50 -3.70
CA VAL A 52 14.04 5.84 -3.45
C VAL A 52 15.17 6.74 -2.94
N MET A 53 15.11 8.04 -3.22
CA MET A 53 16.12 9.01 -2.75
C MET A 53 16.23 9.05 -1.21
N HIS A 54 15.11 8.79 -0.52
CA HIS A 54 14.98 8.90 0.94
C HIS A 54 14.55 7.57 1.60
N PRO A 55 15.41 6.53 1.64
CA PRO A 55 15.07 5.25 2.26
C PRO A 55 14.77 5.35 3.76
N GLU A 56 15.27 6.39 4.44
CA GLU A 56 15.00 6.69 5.85
C GLU A 56 13.49 6.89 6.16
N ILE A 57 12.70 7.30 5.16
CA ILE A 57 11.23 7.41 5.27
C ILE A 57 10.61 6.09 5.73
N TYR A 58 11.18 4.96 5.32
CA TYR A 58 10.63 3.66 5.64
C TYR A 58 10.78 3.29 7.12
N LEU A 59 11.92 3.60 7.72
CA LEU A 59 12.14 3.40 9.16
C LEU A 59 11.30 4.39 9.98
N ARG A 60 11.11 5.64 9.49
CA ARG A 60 10.17 6.59 10.11
C ARG A 60 8.75 6.05 10.11
N ALA A 61 8.26 5.56 8.96
CA ALA A 61 6.94 4.96 8.85
C ALA A 61 6.75 3.76 9.80
N ASP A 62 7.75 2.88 9.88
CA ASP A 62 7.71 1.71 10.76
C ASP A 62 7.76 2.10 12.26
N LEU A 63 8.50 3.16 12.62
CA LEU A 63 8.49 3.74 13.96
C LEU A 63 7.11 4.31 14.32
N TRP A 64 6.47 5.07 13.43
CA TRP A 64 5.11 5.59 13.65
C TRP A 64 4.11 4.46 13.90
N PHE A 65 4.19 3.39 13.10
CA PHE A 65 3.34 2.21 13.30
C PHE A 65 3.63 1.51 14.64
N TYR A 66 4.91 1.26 14.95
CA TYR A 66 5.31 0.62 16.19
C TYR A 66 4.83 1.42 17.41
N GLU A 67 5.05 2.73 17.43
CA GLU A 67 4.65 3.59 18.55
C GLU A 67 3.15 3.59 18.82
N HIS A 68 2.33 3.39 17.79
CA HIS A 68 0.90 3.21 17.94
C HIS A 68 0.61 1.87 18.62
N ILE A 69 1.05 0.76 18.02
CA ILE A 69 0.70 -0.58 18.51
C ILE A 69 1.35 -0.95 19.85
N SER A 70 2.48 -0.33 20.20
CA SER A 70 3.20 -0.57 21.46
C SER A 70 2.70 0.30 22.61
N SER A 71 1.82 1.27 22.36
CA SER A 71 1.30 2.17 23.40
C SER A 71 -0.21 2.01 23.64
N VAL A 72 -0.95 1.54 22.64
CA VAL A 72 -2.40 1.37 22.74
C VAL A 72 -2.74 -0.07 23.15
N PRO A 73 -3.58 -0.29 24.20
CA PRO A 73 -4.05 -1.62 24.58
C PRO A 73 -4.85 -2.32 23.47
N GLY A 74 -4.84 -3.66 23.45
CA GLY A 74 -5.57 -4.49 22.47
C GLY A 74 -4.68 -5.09 21.38
N TYR A 75 -3.53 -4.47 21.08
CA TYR A 75 -2.67 -4.93 19.98
C TYR A 75 -1.89 -6.22 20.28
N GLN A 76 -1.78 -6.64 21.54
CA GLN A 76 -1.29 -7.98 21.88
C GLN A 76 -2.18 -9.08 21.26
N ASN A 77 -3.50 -9.02 21.46
CA ASN A 77 -4.44 -9.99 20.88
C ASN A 77 -4.48 -9.86 19.37
N ALA A 78 -4.54 -8.61 18.85
CA ALA A 78 -4.53 -8.39 17.41
C ALA A 78 -3.30 -9.03 16.75
N PHE A 79 -2.11 -8.95 17.36
CA PHE A 79 -0.92 -9.62 16.83
C PHE A 79 -1.02 -11.15 16.86
N LEU A 80 -1.54 -11.73 17.96
CA LEU A 80 -1.67 -13.18 18.12
C LEU A 80 -2.80 -13.80 17.29
N GLU A 81 -3.73 -13.00 16.79
CA GLU A 81 -4.82 -13.45 15.94
C GLU A 81 -4.35 -13.80 14.52
N ASP A 82 -4.48 -15.08 14.19
CA ASP A 82 -4.10 -15.68 12.92
C ASP A 82 -5.28 -15.77 11.93
N ASP A 83 -6.53 -15.78 12.42
CA ASP A 83 -7.71 -15.74 11.56
C ASP A 83 -7.95 -14.32 11.06
N ARG A 84 -7.64 -14.09 9.77
CA ARG A 84 -7.77 -12.77 9.10
C ARG A 84 -9.20 -12.25 9.08
N GLU A 85 -10.18 -13.13 9.23
CA GLU A 85 -11.60 -12.78 9.23
C GLU A 85 -12.16 -12.62 10.66
N SER A 86 -11.31 -12.73 11.67
CA SER A 86 -11.72 -12.65 13.06
C SER A 86 -12.34 -11.30 13.39
N ASN A 87 -13.42 -11.35 14.18
CA ASN A 87 -13.97 -10.18 14.85
C ASN A 87 -12.94 -9.54 15.79
N GLU A 88 -11.84 -10.25 16.08
CA GLU A 88 -10.50 -9.73 16.34
C GLU A 88 -10.37 -8.32 15.82
N PHE A 89 -10.37 -8.07 14.51
CA PHE A 89 -9.90 -6.79 13.95
C PHE A 89 -10.90 -5.64 13.92
N LEU A 90 -12.07 -5.80 14.53
CA LEU A 90 -13.10 -4.76 14.51
C LEU A 90 -12.87 -3.76 15.68
N PRO A 91 -12.96 -2.44 15.43
CA PRO A 91 -12.74 -1.43 16.47
C PRO A 91 -13.56 -1.69 17.74
N HIS A 92 -14.82 -2.12 17.61
CA HIS A 92 -15.75 -2.25 18.74
C HIS A 92 -15.53 -3.47 19.64
N THR A 93 -14.74 -4.46 19.20
CA THR A 93 -14.50 -5.73 19.90
C THR A 93 -13.16 -5.76 20.64
N GLN A 94 -12.16 -5.01 20.15
CA GLN A 94 -10.78 -5.03 20.67
C GLN A 94 -10.50 -4.15 21.88
N TYR A 95 -11.06 -2.93 21.90
CA TYR A 95 -10.47 -1.90 22.75
C TYR A 95 -10.47 -2.33 24.23
N PHE A 96 -9.28 -2.28 24.83
CA PHE A 96 -8.99 -2.48 26.26
C PHE A 96 -8.98 -3.92 26.80
N ARG A 97 -8.98 -4.97 25.96
CA ARG A 97 -9.01 -6.37 26.43
C ARG A 97 -7.65 -7.05 26.60
N SER A 98 -6.57 -6.48 26.05
CA SER A 98 -5.20 -7.02 26.18
C SER A 98 -4.16 -5.91 26.31
N ALA A 99 -2.92 -6.27 26.60
CA ALA A 99 -1.82 -5.30 26.63
C ALA A 99 -1.50 -4.77 25.21
N PRO A 100 -0.68 -3.72 25.09
CA PRO A 100 -0.05 -3.33 23.83
C PRO A 100 0.90 -4.41 23.29
N PHE A 101 1.32 -4.26 22.04
CA PHE A 101 2.31 -5.14 21.42
C PHE A 101 3.71 -4.97 22.04
N ASP A 102 4.45 -6.08 22.18
CA ASP A 102 5.87 -6.12 22.58
C ASP A 102 6.61 -7.09 21.65
N PHE A 103 7.79 -6.69 21.14
CA PHE A 103 8.63 -7.54 20.28
C PHE A 103 9.07 -8.86 20.92
N LYS A 104 9.02 -9.00 22.25
CA LYS A 104 9.22 -10.30 22.94
C LYS A 104 8.22 -11.36 22.48
N MET A 105 7.09 -10.95 21.92
CA MET A 105 6.09 -11.86 21.37
C MET A 105 6.43 -12.33 19.95
N PHE A 106 7.29 -11.60 19.23
CA PHE A 106 7.62 -11.95 17.86
C PHE A 106 8.40 -13.26 17.83
N PRO A 107 7.94 -14.28 17.09
CA PRO A 107 8.48 -15.63 17.20
C PRO A 107 9.72 -15.81 16.31
N TRP A 108 10.82 -15.12 16.63
CA TRP A 108 12.08 -15.14 15.86
C TRP A 108 12.50 -16.54 15.40
N GLU A 109 12.53 -17.51 16.32
CA GLU A 109 12.93 -18.91 16.06
C GLU A 109 11.98 -19.68 15.12
N LYS A 110 10.76 -19.18 14.89
CA LYS A 110 9.75 -19.79 14.01
C LYS A 110 9.58 -19.01 12.70
N THR A 111 10.29 -17.90 12.56
CA THR A 111 10.24 -17.05 11.37
C THR A 111 11.37 -17.48 10.44
N ASN A 112 11.02 -17.88 9.22
CA ASN A 112 11.98 -18.17 8.17
C ASN A 112 12.49 -16.83 7.60
N ILE A 113 13.78 -16.56 7.74
CA ILE A 113 14.39 -15.35 7.19
C ILE A 113 15.05 -15.73 5.86
N VAL A 114 14.51 -15.19 4.77
CA VAL A 114 15.03 -15.37 3.42
C VAL A 114 15.99 -14.24 3.07
N MET A 115 16.94 -14.54 2.19
CA MET A 115 18.02 -13.60 1.89
C MET A 115 17.54 -12.46 0.98
N THR A 116 16.81 -12.76 -0.10
CA THR A 116 16.41 -11.73 -1.07
C THR A 116 14.90 -11.60 -1.22
N THR A 117 14.45 -10.41 -1.63
CA THR A 117 13.05 -10.16 -1.96
C THR A 117 12.57 -11.10 -3.07
N LYS A 118 13.43 -11.42 -4.05
CA LYS A 118 13.11 -12.28 -5.20
C LYS A 118 12.69 -13.69 -4.76
N ASP A 119 13.31 -14.24 -3.72
CA ASP A 119 13.04 -15.60 -3.22
C ASP A 119 11.61 -15.76 -2.68
N LEU A 120 10.91 -14.65 -2.41
CA LEU A 120 9.52 -14.66 -1.97
C LEU A 120 8.51 -14.78 -3.12
N TYR A 121 8.92 -14.51 -4.36
CA TYR A 121 8.03 -14.46 -5.52
C TYR A 121 8.19 -15.70 -6.41
N PRO A 122 7.11 -16.16 -7.05
CA PRO A 122 7.19 -17.19 -8.09
C PRO A 122 8.18 -16.83 -9.21
N GLU A 123 8.96 -17.80 -9.70
CA GLU A 123 9.98 -17.60 -10.75
C GLU A 123 9.45 -16.96 -12.04
N ARG A 124 8.17 -17.19 -12.34
CA ARG A 124 7.49 -16.67 -13.54
C ARG A 124 7.19 -15.16 -13.50
N TYR A 125 7.36 -14.50 -12.36
CA TYR A 125 7.09 -13.08 -12.24
C TYR A 125 8.25 -12.23 -12.79
N PRO A 126 7.96 -11.10 -13.46
CA PRO A 126 8.97 -10.27 -14.13
C PRO A 126 9.75 -9.41 -13.14
N PHE A 127 10.60 -10.04 -12.34
CA PHE A 127 11.33 -9.38 -11.26
C PHE A 127 12.61 -8.68 -11.78
N PHE A 128 12.74 -7.37 -11.54
CA PHE A 128 14.01 -6.65 -11.71
C PHE A 128 14.96 -6.97 -10.56
N PRO A 129 16.23 -7.33 -10.83
CA PRO A 129 17.19 -7.70 -9.78
C PRO A 129 17.28 -6.72 -8.61
N PHE A 130 17.22 -5.41 -8.88
CA PHE A 130 17.40 -4.36 -7.88
C PHE A 130 16.18 -3.43 -7.73
N LEU A 131 15.53 -3.00 -8.83
CA LEU A 131 14.35 -2.09 -8.72
C LEU A 131 13.18 -2.68 -7.91
N ASP A 132 13.01 -4.00 -7.94
CA ASP A 132 11.96 -4.69 -7.19
C ASP A 132 12.38 -5.14 -5.79
N GLN A 133 13.60 -4.81 -5.34
CA GLN A 133 13.98 -5.02 -3.94
C GLN A 133 13.14 -4.12 -3.05
N ARG A 134 12.50 -4.72 -2.04
CA ARG A 134 11.51 -4.05 -1.20
C ARG A 134 11.76 -4.37 0.27
N MET A 135 11.43 -3.41 1.12
CA MET A 135 11.36 -3.61 2.57
C MET A 135 9.89 -3.47 2.97
N MET A 136 9.15 -4.56 3.18
CA MET A 136 7.73 -4.40 3.57
C MET A 136 7.59 -3.63 4.88
N PRO A 137 6.49 -2.90 5.09
CA PRO A 137 6.28 -2.21 6.35
C PRO A 137 6.08 -3.18 7.49
N LEU A 138 6.43 -2.70 8.68
CA LEU A 138 6.34 -3.46 9.92
C LEU A 138 4.97 -4.12 10.12
N ALA A 139 3.89 -3.40 9.78
CA ALA A 139 2.53 -3.89 9.88
C ALA A 139 2.32 -5.25 9.18
N SER A 140 2.88 -5.42 7.99
CA SER A 140 2.71 -6.64 7.21
C SER A 140 3.79 -7.67 7.53
N THR A 141 5.03 -7.21 7.77
CA THR A 141 6.18 -8.04 8.18
C THR A 141 5.88 -8.87 9.43
N LEU A 142 5.20 -8.28 10.43
CA LEU A 142 4.84 -8.95 11.67
C LEU A 142 3.84 -10.11 11.48
N LYS A 143 3.08 -10.12 10.38
CA LYS A 143 1.92 -11.00 10.19
C LYS A 143 1.92 -11.73 8.85
N THR A 144 3.08 -12.08 8.29
CA THR A 144 3.14 -12.84 7.04
C THR A 144 2.54 -14.24 7.21
N TYR A 145 1.83 -14.74 6.20
CA TYR A 145 1.09 -16.00 6.26
C TYR A 145 2.02 -17.21 6.41
N LYS A 146 3.15 -17.20 5.68
CA LYS A 146 4.16 -18.26 5.73
C LYS A 146 5.22 -18.07 6.83
N LYS A 147 5.14 -16.98 7.60
CA LYS A 147 6.18 -16.57 8.56
C LYS A 147 7.54 -16.41 7.89
N GLU A 148 7.52 -15.85 6.68
CA GLU A 148 8.70 -15.56 5.86
C GLU A 148 8.93 -14.06 5.80
N ILE A 149 10.15 -13.61 6.12
CA ILE A 149 10.58 -12.21 6.03
C ILE A 149 11.97 -12.12 5.40
N THR A 150 12.33 -10.96 4.84
CA THR A 150 13.71 -10.73 4.35
C THR A 150 14.65 -10.34 5.49
N GLU A 151 15.97 -10.47 5.28
CA GLU A 151 16.95 -9.95 6.24
C GLU A 151 16.81 -8.44 6.45
N LEU A 152 16.47 -7.68 5.41
CA LEU A 152 16.25 -6.23 5.51
C LEU A 152 15.03 -5.90 6.38
N GLU A 153 13.95 -6.68 6.28
CA GLU A 153 12.78 -6.55 7.16
C GLU A 153 13.11 -6.92 8.62
N ALA A 154 13.93 -7.95 8.83
CA ALA A 154 14.44 -8.31 10.15
C ALA A 154 15.32 -7.19 10.74
N ALA A 155 16.14 -6.55 9.89
CA ALA A 155 16.95 -5.41 10.29
C ALA A 155 16.07 -4.23 10.71
N ALA A 156 15.02 -3.88 9.95
CA ALA A 156 14.10 -2.81 10.34
C ALA A 156 13.46 -3.05 11.73
N MET A 157 13.05 -4.29 12.04
CA MET A 157 12.54 -4.63 13.37
C MET A 157 13.61 -4.48 14.46
N ARG A 158 14.84 -4.92 14.20
CA ARG A 158 15.94 -4.80 15.18
C ARG A 158 16.39 -3.37 15.37
N PHE A 159 16.38 -2.55 14.32
CA PHE A 159 16.61 -1.11 14.40
C PHE A 159 15.67 -0.48 15.45
N ILE A 160 14.37 -0.76 15.37
CA ILE A 160 13.38 -0.25 16.34
C ILE A 160 13.69 -0.74 17.77
N ILE A 161 14.01 -2.03 17.93
CA ILE A 161 14.37 -2.61 19.23
C ILE A 161 15.58 -1.90 19.83
N GLU A 162 16.65 -1.71 19.06
CA GLU A 162 17.89 -1.07 19.53
C GLU A 162 17.69 0.42 19.81
N THR A 163 16.96 1.14 18.96
CA THR A 163 16.60 2.54 19.20
C THR A 163 15.82 2.72 20.50
N LYS A 164 14.86 1.82 20.81
CA LYS A 164 14.10 1.89 22.07
C LYS A 164 14.94 1.53 23.29
N LYS A 165 15.92 0.61 23.19
CA LYS A 165 16.87 0.34 24.28
C LYS A 165 17.78 1.53 24.59
N GLN A 166 18.11 2.31 23.57
CA GLN A 166 19.03 3.44 23.69
C GLN A 166 18.33 4.79 23.91
N GLU A 167 17.01 4.83 23.77
CA GLU A 167 16.22 6.06 23.73
C GLU A 167 16.71 7.06 22.67
N SER A 168 17.37 6.56 21.61
CA SER A 168 17.96 7.35 20.53
C SER A 168 18.26 6.48 19.31
N SER A 169 18.15 7.06 18.11
CA SER A 169 18.52 6.43 16.83
C SER A 169 19.82 6.97 16.24
N GLU A 170 20.47 7.96 16.88
CA GLU A 170 21.65 8.67 16.35
C GLU A 170 22.87 7.76 16.10
N GLU A 171 22.97 6.66 16.84
CA GLU A 171 24.07 5.68 16.74
C GLU A 171 23.57 4.28 16.35
N VAL A 172 22.36 4.19 15.80
CA VAL A 172 21.76 2.93 15.33
C VAL A 172 21.55 3.02 13.82
N PHE A 173 22.19 2.14 13.04
CA PHE A 173 22.09 2.14 11.58
C PHE A 173 21.84 0.73 11.04
N VAL A 174 20.98 0.63 10.04
CA VAL A 174 20.85 -0.55 9.18
C VAL A 174 21.96 -0.51 8.13
N ILE A 175 22.65 -1.62 7.92
CA ILE A 175 23.62 -1.83 6.84
C ILE A 175 23.06 -2.92 5.93
N TYR A 176 22.97 -2.66 4.63
CA TYR A 176 22.40 -3.58 3.64
C TYR A 176 23.35 -3.81 2.46
N SER A 177 23.47 -5.07 2.06
CA SER A 177 24.33 -5.53 0.97
C SER A 177 23.57 -5.82 -0.32
N GLU A 178 24.28 -5.83 -1.43
CA GLU A 178 23.78 -6.21 -2.75
C GLU A 178 23.16 -7.60 -2.77
N GLU A 179 23.74 -8.54 -2.01
CA GLU A 179 23.30 -9.93 -1.96
C GLU A 179 22.05 -10.14 -1.09
N GLY A 180 21.53 -9.09 -0.45
CA GLY A 180 20.32 -9.15 0.38
C GLY A 180 20.59 -9.30 1.88
N MET A 181 21.84 -9.45 2.30
CA MET A 181 22.18 -9.56 3.73
C MET A 181 22.07 -8.20 4.43
N ALA A 182 21.67 -8.22 5.71
CA ALA A 182 21.50 -7.01 6.51
C ALA A 182 22.06 -7.13 7.94
N TRP A 183 22.48 -5.99 8.50
CA TRP A 183 23.02 -5.87 9.86
C TRP A 183 22.53 -4.60 10.56
N ILE A 184 22.64 -4.61 11.88
CA ILE A 184 22.47 -3.42 12.72
C ILE A 184 23.82 -3.03 13.30
N SER A 185 24.23 -1.79 13.05
CA SER A 185 25.30 -1.12 13.77
C SER A 185 24.69 -0.35 14.94
N SER A 186 25.24 -0.54 16.15
CA SER A 186 24.74 0.04 17.39
C SER A 186 25.91 0.28 18.34
N LYS A 187 26.20 1.56 18.67
CA LYS A 187 27.31 1.95 19.57
C LYS A 187 28.67 1.32 19.22
N GLY A 188 28.96 1.17 17.93
CA GLY A 188 30.19 0.56 17.42
C GLY A 188 30.22 -0.97 17.40
N GLU A 189 29.13 -1.62 17.80
CA GLU A 189 28.94 -3.08 17.68
C GLU A 189 28.03 -3.41 16.50
N PHE A 190 28.23 -4.59 15.90
CA PHE A 190 27.49 -5.06 14.75
C PHE A 190 26.69 -6.30 15.11
N TYR A 191 25.45 -6.37 14.66
CA TYR A 191 24.53 -7.45 14.94
C TYR A 191 23.97 -7.98 13.63
N CYS A 192 24.00 -9.30 13.44
CA CYS A 192 23.37 -9.94 12.29
C CYS A 192 21.84 -9.74 12.36
N ALA A 193 21.21 -9.29 11.28
CA ALA A 193 19.76 -9.12 11.26
C ALA A 193 18.99 -10.44 11.43
N VAL A 194 19.57 -11.56 10.96
CA VAL A 194 18.99 -12.89 11.12
C VAL A 194 19.01 -13.32 12.58
N THR A 195 20.20 -13.52 13.13
CA THR A 195 20.36 -14.15 14.46
C THR A 195 20.21 -13.16 15.61
N GLY A 196 20.50 -11.88 15.38
CA GLY A 196 20.61 -10.87 16.44
C GLY A 196 21.88 -10.99 17.26
N GLU A 197 22.78 -11.90 16.87
CA GLU A 197 24.06 -12.09 17.53
C GLU A 197 25.06 -11.06 17.03
N LYS A 198 25.99 -10.71 17.93
CA LYS A 198 27.10 -9.85 17.60
C LYS A 198 28.00 -10.52 16.56
N VAL A 199 28.39 -9.78 15.54
CA VAL A 199 29.35 -10.19 14.52
C VAL A 199 30.56 -9.26 14.52
N GLU A 200 31.70 -9.79 14.09
CA GLU A 200 32.94 -9.00 13.98
C GLU A 200 33.01 -8.21 12.68
N ASP A 201 32.32 -8.67 11.63
CA ASP A 201 32.41 -8.09 10.29
C ASP A 201 31.12 -8.32 9.49
N VAL A 202 30.87 -7.43 8.53
CA VAL A 202 29.78 -7.51 7.54
C VAL A 202 30.28 -8.15 6.25
N LYS A 203 29.39 -8.79 5.49
CA LYS A 203 29.74 -9.52 4.27
C LYS A 203 29.12 -8.89 3.03
N GLY A 204 29.65 -9.25 1.86
CA GLY A 204 29.12 -8.77 0.59
C GLY A 204 29.44 -7.30 0.31
N LYS A 205 28.91 -6.81 -0.81
CA LYS A 205 29.08 -5.43 -1.23
C LYS A 205 28.01 -4.56 -0.55
N ILE A 206 28.41 -3.59 0.27
CA ILE A 206 27.48 -2.70 0.95
C ILE A 206 26.96 -1.66 -0.04
N VAL A 207 25.64 -1.58 -0.16
CA VAL A 207 24.97 -0.67 -1.10
C VAL A 207 24.16 0.41 -0.41
N LEU A 208 23.82 0.23 0.87
CA LEU A 208 22.99 1.16 1.64
C LEU A 208 23.34 1.09 3.14
N ILE A 209 23.54 2.25 3.76
CA ILE A 209 23.65 2.42 5.22
C ILE A 209 22.68 3.52 5.62
N PHE A 210 21.73 3.28 6.53
CA PHE A 210 20.71 4.27 6.85
C PHE A 210 20.09 4.07 8.23
N ASN A 211 19.52 5.13 8.79
CA ASN A 211 18.62 5.11 9.93
C ASN A 211 17.32 5.86 9.59
N ASP A 212 16.56 6.30 10.60
CA ASP A 212 15.30 7.05 10.40
C ASP A 212 15.50 8.52 10.01
N LYS A 213 16.75 8.99 9.86
CA LYS A 213 17.07 10.40 9.57
C LYS A 213 18.07 10.58 8.44
N LEU A 214 19.09 9.74 8.37
CA LEU A 214 20.28 9.89 7.55
C LEU A 214 20.53 8.63 6.74
N ALA A 215 21.07 8.80 5.55
CA ALA A 215 21.45 7.71 4.68
C ALA A 215 22.77 8.00 3.95
N TRP A 216 23.52 6.93 3.74
CA TRP A 216 24.55 6.84 2.72
C TRP A 216 24.07 5.81 1.69
N TYR A 217 23.75 6.29 0.50
CA TYR A 217 23.15 5.50 -0.57
C TYR A 217 23.64 5.98 -1.94
N PRO A 218 24.84 5.54 -2.38
CA PRO A 218 25.49 6.05 -3.58
C PRO A 218 24.67 5.79 -4.85
N LEU A 219 23.93 4.69 -4.88
CA LEU A 219 23.06 4.34 -5.99
C LEU A 219 22.03 5.44 -6.28
N MET A 220 21.50 6.07 -5.24
CA MET A 220 20.51 7.15 -5.33
C MET A 220 21.15 8.55 -5.26
N GLY A 221 22.47 8.63 -5.03
CA GLY A 221 23.18 9.91 -4.88
C GLY A 221 22.95 10.57 -3.51
N ARG A 222 22.54 9.81 -2.50
CA ARG A 222 22.36 10.29 -1.13
C ARG A 222 23.64 10.09 -0.33
N ASP A 223 24.15 11.15 0.26
CA ASP A 223 25.34 11.11 1.11
C ASP A 223 25.20 12.09 2.28
N ASN A 224 24.96 11.55 3.48
CA ASN A 224 24.83 12.33 4.71
C ASN A 224 26.03 12.18 5.66
N VAL A 225 27.22 11.76 5.18
CA VAL A 225 28.38 11.52 6.06
C VAL A 225 28.81 12.75 6.85
N GLU A 226 28.63 13.96 6.30
CA GLU A 226 28.99 15.21 6.98
C GLU A 226 28.01 15.58 8.11
N GLU A 227 26.81 15.00 8.12
CA GLU A 227 25.76 15.28 9.10
C GLU A 227 25.85 14.39 10.35
N SER A 228 26.58 13.26 10.28
CA SER A 228 26.77 12.36 11.42
C SER A 228 28.19 11.80 11.49
N PRO A 229 28.94 12.12 12.56
CA PRO A 229 30.24 11.50 12.81
C PRO A 229 30.17 9.98 12.95
N TYR A 230 29.01 9.43 13.36
CA TYR A 230 28.82 7.98 13.44
C TYR A 230 28.69 7.36 12.04
N LEU A 231 27.86 7.94 11.18
CA LEU A 231 27.72 7.50 9.79
C LEU A 231 29.06 7.61 9.03
N GLN A 232 29.78 8.71 9.23
CA GLN A 232 31.12 8.90 8.65
C GLN A 232 32.07 7.76 9.03
N ARG A 233 32.08 7.35 10.31
CA ARG A 233 32.91 6.22 10.77
C ARG A 233 32.49 4.90 10.13
N LEU A 234 31.20 4.65 9.96
CA LEU A 234 30.72 3.43 9.30
C LEU A 234 31.15 3.37 7.83
N VAL A 235 30.99 4.49 7.10
CA VAL A 235 31.37 4.58 5.69
C VAL A 235 32.88 4.40 5.52
N GLU A 236 33.70 5.04 6.37
CA GLU A 236 35.16 4.87 6.31
C GLU A 236 35.60 3.45 6.69
N GLN A 237 34.99 2.85 7.74
CA GLN A 237 35.29 1.49 8.17
C GLN A 237 35.06 0.45 7.05
N TYR A 238 34.06 0.68 6.20
CA TYR A 238 33.68 -0.24 5.13
C TYR A 238 33.94 0.27 3.72
N ARG A 239 34.83 1.25 3.56
CA ARG A 239 35.14 1.90 2.29
C ARG A 239 35.46 0.91 1.15
N GLU A 240 36.20 -0.15 1.46
CA GLU A 240 36.59 -1.18 0.48
C GLU A 240 35.48 -2.20 0.15
N LYS A 241 34.41 -2.24 0.95
CA LYS A 241 33.23 -3.12 0.71
C LYS A 241 32.06 -2.35 0.10
N ILE A 242 32.14 -1.03 0.08
CA ILE A 242 31.12 -0.12 -0.41
C ILE A 242 31.12 -0.12 -1.94
N GLY A 243 29.93 -0.17 -2.55
CA GLY A 243 29.82 -0.10 -3.99
C GLY A 243 28.41 0.08 -4.54
N ILE A 244 28.32 0.14 -5.86
CA ILE A 244 27.06 0.17 -6.60
C ILE A 244 26.70 -1.28 -6.99
N PRO A 245 25.44 -1.70 -6.83
CA PRO A 245 24.99 -3.01 -7.28
C PRO A 245 25.09 -3.17 -8.81
N GLU A 246 25.12 -4.40 -9.27
CA GLU A 246 24.98 -4.77 -10.66
C GLU A 246 23.55 -4.49 -11.13
N LEU A 247 23.45 -3.66 -12.17
CA LEU A 247 22.17 -3.26 -12.75
C LEU A 247 22.06 -3.77 -14.18
N THR A 248 20.87 -4.21 -14.58
CA THR A 248 20.56 -4.40 -16.00
C THR A 248 20.58 -3.06 -16.75
N THR A 249 20.68 -3.09 -18.08
CA THR A 249 20.61 -1.87 -18.91
C THR A 249 19.29 -1.11 -18.70
N GLN A 250 18.20 -1.86 -18.53
CA GLN A 250 16.88 -1.31 -18.26
C GLN A 250 16.84 -0.61 -16.90
N GLU A 251 17.35 -1.25 -15.84
CA GLU A 251 17.39 -0.66 -14.50
C GLU A 251 18.23 0.62 -14.46
N ARG A 252 19.42 0.63 -15.08
CA ARG A 252 20.25 1.85 -15.18
C ARG A 252 19.49 3.01 -15.80
N THR A 253 18.72 2.73 -16.85
CA THR A 253 17.95 3.76 -17.57
C THR A 253 16.82 4.32 -16.70
N LEU A 254 16.12 3.45 -15.96
CA LEU A 254 15.02 3.83 -15.10
C LEU A 254 15.51 4.58 -13.85
N LEU A 255 16.57 4.09 -13.22
CA LEU A 255 17.05 4.56 -11.93
C LEU A 255 17.42 6.05 -11.94
N GLU A 256 18.06 6.55 -13.01
CA GLU A 256 18.36 7.98 -13.13
C GLU A 256 17.10 8.86 -13.08
N LYS A 257 15.99 8.35 -13.64
CA LYS A 257 14.70 9.04 -13.53
C LYS A 257 14.07 8.84 -12.15
N VAL A 258 14.22 7.66 -11.54
CA VAL A 258 13.68 7.35 -10.20
C VAL A 258 14.25 8.28 -9.14
N LYS A 259 15.54 8.64 -9.22
CA LYS A 259 16.17 9.63 -8.32
C LYS A 259 15.39 10.93 -8.27
N ASN A 260 15.07 11.50 -9.45
CA ASN A 260 14.32 12.75 -9.53
C ASN A 260 12.84 12.56 -9.15
N ALA A 261 12.25 11.43 -9.55
CA ALA A 261 10.87 11.10 -9.24
C ALA A 261 10.60 10.83 -7.75
N THR A 262 11.65 10.68 -6.93
CA THR A 262 11.54 10.38 -5.50
C THR A 262 12.26 11.40 -4.63
N LEU A 263 12.61 12.57 -5.17
CA LEU A 263 13.21 13.65 -4.38
C LEU A 263 12.14 14.32 -3.51
N LEU A 264 12.42 14.52 -2.23
CA LEU A 264 11.54 15.26 -1.31
C LEU A 264 12.13 16.64 -1.00
N ASP A 265 11.27 17.65 -1.04
CA ASP A 265 11.58 19.05 -0.75
C ASP A 265 10.76 19.53 0.45
N GLY A 266 11.28 19.25 1.64
CA GLY A 266 10.79 19.78 2.91
C GLY A 266 9.71 18.97 3.61
N GLU A 267 9.30 19.49 4.76
CA GLU A 267 8.54 18.77 5.78
C GLU A 267 7.19 18.22 5.28
N LYS A 268 6.49 18.95 4.41
CA LYS A 268 5.18 18.49 3.89
C LYS A 268 5.30 17.25 3.01
N GLN A 269 6.29 17.23 2.12
CA GLN A 269 6.55 16.10 1.24
C GLN A 269 7.08 14.91 2.02
N GLU A 270 7.93 15.15 3.02
CA GLU A 270 8.37 14.11 3.94
C GLU A 270 7.20 13.50 4.72
N ALA A 271 6.28 14.31 5.25
CA ALA A 271 5.09 13.81 5.93
C ALA A 271 4.20 12.98 4.98
N ALA A 272 3.97 13.46 3.75
CA ALA A 272 3.22 12.72 2.73
C ALA A 272 3.90 11.39 2.35
N ALA A 273 5.23 11.36 2.25
CA ALA A 273 5.99 10.15 1.98
C ALA A 273 5.94 9.15 3.15
N VAL A 274 5.98 9.62 4.41
CA VAL A 274 5.77 8.76 5.59
C VAL A 274 4.35 8.18 5.59
N ILE A 275 3.34 9.01 5.32
CA ILE A 275 1.94 8.59 5.18
C ILE A 275 1.80 7.52 4.09
N ALA A 276 2.41 7.73 2.92
CA ALA A 276 2.38 6.79 1.82
C ALA A 276 3.10 5.48 2.16
N ALA A 277 4.23 5.55 2.86
CA ALA A 277 5.01 4.38 3.27
C ALA A 277 4.32 3.55 4.37
N VAL A 278 3.62 4.19 5.31
CA VAL A 278 2.85 3.51 6.37
C VAL A 278 1.43 3.12 5.92
N ARG A 279 0.90 3.82 4.90
CA ARG A 279 -0.42 3.63 4.28
C ARG A 279 -1.59 3.83 5.24
N SER A 280 -1.47 4.77 6.17
CA SER A 280 -2.55 5.07 7.10
C SER A 280 -3.55 6.04 6.47
N THR A 281 -4.83 5.71 6.53
CA THR A 281 -5.94 6.57 6.06
C THR A 281 -6.21 7.76 6.97
N GLY A 282 -5.50 7.87 8.12
CA GLY A 282 -5.58 9.03 8.99
C GLY A 282 -6.95 9.25 9.63
N ARG A 283 -7.74 8.18 9.80
CA ARG A 283 -9.09 8.23 10.38
C ARG A 283 -9.10 9.12 11.62
N TYR A 284 -9.95 10.15 11.61
CA TYR A 284 -10.05 11.11 12.71
C TYR A 284 -10.69 10.48 13.93
N THR A 285 -9.89 9.77 14.71
CA THR A 285 -10.21 9.49 16.10
C THR A 285 -9.04 9.99 16.94
N LYS A 286 -9.33 10.53 18.13
CA LYS A 286 -8.33 11.14 19.04
C LYS A 286 -7.20 10.19 19.45
N TRP A 287 -7.30 8.91 19.12
CA TRP A 287 -6.34 7.86 19.46
C TRP A 287 -5.44 7.45 18.29
N PHE A 288 -5.74 7.84 17.04
CA PHE A 288 -4.87 7.59 15.88
C PHE A 288 -3.87 8.73 15.72
N LYS A 289 -2.60 8.45 16.05
CA LYS A 289 -1.52 9.43 15.93
C LYS A 289 -1.23 9.85 14.48
N PHE A 290 -1.61 9.04 13.48
CA PHE A 290 -1.33 9.32 12.07
C PHE A 290 -2.01 10.57 11.52
N HIS A 291 -3.10 11.04 12.15
CA HIS A 291 -3.80 12.22 11.66
C HIS A 291 -2.90 13.48 11.66
N SER A 292 -1.99 13.61 12.62
CA SER A 292 -1.08 14.76 12.66
C SER A 292 -0.13 14.82 11.47
N LEU A 293 0.21 13.68 10.86
CA LEU A 293 1.01 13.68 9.63
C LEU A 293 0.22 14.26 8.45
N TRP A 294 -1.08 13.96 8.38
CA TRP A 294 -1.95 14.55 7.35
C TRP A 294 -2.10 16.05 7.53
N ASP A 295 -2.20 16.54 8.77
CA ASP A 295 -2.26 17.98 9.06
C ASP A 295 -0.98 18.72 8.61
N ILE A 296 0.17 18.06 8.69
CA ILE A 296 1.45 18.59 8.18
C ILE A 296 1.47 18.57 6.65
N ALA A 297 1.19 17.41 6.05
CA ALA A 297 1.28 17.20 4.61
C ALA A 297 0.27 18.04 3.81
N MET A 298 -0.98 18.07 4.28
CA MET A 298 -2.10 18.72 3.61
C MET A 298 -2.97 19.45 4.64
N PRO A 299 -2.55 20.62 5.15
CA PRO A 299 -3.34 21.41 6.08
C PRO A 299 -4.64 21.87 5.42
N THR A 300 -5.77 21.70 6.11
CA THR A 300 -7.10 21.98 5.55
C THR A 300 -7.85 23.00 6.41
N LYS A 301 -8.72 23.78 5.76
CA LYS A 301 -9.52 24.81 6.47
C LYS A 301 -10.72 24.24 7.22
N LYS A 302 -11.23 23.10 6.78
CA LYS A 302 -12.42 22.44 7.32
C LYS A 302 -12.12 20.95 7.47
N GLU A 303 -12.44 20.40 8.62
CA GLU A 303 -12.47 18.95 8.83
C GLU A 303 -13.54 18.34 7.93
N ARG A 304 -13.20 17.30 7.17
CA ARG A 304 -14.14 16.59 6.28
C ARG A 304 -14.13 15.12 6.59
N ALA A 305 -15.32 14.52 6.52
CA ALA A 305 -15.46 13.08 6.56
C ALA A 305 -14.62 12.45 5.44
N TRP A 306 -13.84 11.42 5.77
CA TRP A 306 -13.14 10.58 4.79
C TRP A 306 -12.12 11.28 3.89
N GLN A 307 -11.66 12.47 4.28
CA GLN A 307 -10.85 13.34 3.44
C GLN A 307 -9.63 12.65 2.82
N TYR A 308 -8.97 11.78 3.58
CA TYR A 308 -7.69 11.21 3.22
C TYR A 308 -7.76 9.82 2.58
N TYR A 309 -8.91 9.16 2.62
CA TYR A 309 -9.05 7.80 2.12
C TYR A 309 -8.82 7.71 0.61
N GLY A 310 -9.48 8.58 -0.15
CA GLY A 310 -9.32 8.63 -1.60
C GLY A 310 -7.89 8.96 -2.02
N PHE A 311 -7.12 9.69 -1.20
CA PHE A 311 -5.70 9.92 -1.49
C PHE A 311 -4.88 8.64 -1.35
N ILE A 312 -5.09 7.87 -0.28
CA ILE A 312 -4.39 6.59 -0.06
C ILE A 312 -4.77 5.57 -1.11
N GLU A 313 -6.05 5.47 -1.45
CA GLU A 313 -6.52 4.60 -2.52
C GLU A 313 -5.83 4.93 -3.84
N ASP A 314 -5.77 6.21 -4.22
CA ASP A 314 -5.21 6.62 -5.51
C ASP A 314 -3.66 6.44 -5.56
N ILE A 315 -2.97 6.65 -4.43
CA ILE A 315 -1.55 6.29 -4.25
C ILE A 315 -1.36 4.78 -4.40
N LEU A 316 -2.22 3.95 -3.77
CA LEU A 316 -2.05 2.50 -3.77
C LEU A 316 -2.44 1.83 -5.09
N ILE A 317 -3.43 2.37 -5.82
CA ILE A 317 -3.68 1.97 -7.21
C ILE A 317 -2.38 2.10 -8.00
N ARG A 318 -1.66 3.24 -7.87
CA ARG A 318 -0.42 3.50 -8.60
C ARG A 318 0.76 2.67 -8.10
N ALA A 319 0.92 2.54 -6.78
CA ALA A 319 1.98 1.74 -6.17
C ALA A 319 1.89 0.27 -6.61
N ASN A 320 0.67 -0.27 -6.71
CA ASN A 320 0.45 -1.63 -7.18
C ASN A 320 0.87 -1.83 -8.63
N THR A 321 0.91 -0.77 -9.47
CA THR A 321 1.40 -0.89 -10.86
C THR A 321 2.91 -1.11 -10.96
N LEU A 322 3.65 -0.83 -9.88
CA LEU A 322 5.08 -1.09 -9.78
C LEU A 322 5.40 -2.52 -9.34
N SER A 323 4.41 -3.34 -8.99
CA SER A 323 4.63 -4.72 -8.53
C SER A 323 4.79 -5.70 -9.70
N PRO A 324 5.75 -6.65 -9.63
CA PRO A 324 5.88 -7.70 -10.63
C PRO A 324 4.65 -8.63 -10.65
N ILE A 325 3.90 -8.74 -9.54
CA ILE A 325 2.65 -9.50 -9.49
C ILE A 325 1.62 -8.88 -10.43
N SER A 326 1.39 -7.57 -10.32
CA SER A 326 0.44 -6.85 -11.19
C SER A 326 0.84 -6.93 -12.66
N ALA A 327 2.14 -6.80 -12.97
CA ALA A 327 2.66 -6.93 -14.32
C ALA A 327 2.40 -8.31 -14.93
N TYR A 328 2.62 -9.38 -14.16
CA TYR A 328 2.33 -10.74 -14.59
C TYR A 328 0.83 -10.94 -14.87
N ILE A 329 -0.05 -10.57 -13.94
CA ILE A 329 -1.49 -10.82 -14.08
C ILE A 329 -2.07 -9.95 -15.22
N ALA A 330 -1.63 -8.69 -15.34
CA ALA A 330 -2.01 -7.82 -16.45
C ALA A 330 -1.53 -8.35 -17.81
N ALA A 331 -0.33 -8.91 -17.91
CA ALA A 331 0.15 -9.53 -19.14
C ALA A 331 -0.70 -10.74 -19.53
N CYS A 332 -1.08 -11.59 -18.56
CA CYS A 332 -2.00 -12.71 -18.79
C CYS A 332 -3.35 -12.22 -19.33
N SER A 333 -3.91 -11.15 -18.75
CA SER A 333 -5.14 -10.52 -19.22
C SER A 333 -5.01 -9.91 -20.63
N ARG A 334 -3.92 -9.18 -20.91
CA ARG A 334 -3.65 -8.58 -22.24
C ARG A 334 -3.55 -9.63 -23.35
N ASN A 335 -3.10 -10.83 -23.02
CA ASN A 335 -2.97 -11.95 -23.95
C ASN A 335 -4.28 -12.74 -24.16
N ALA A 336 -5.27 -12.57 -23.29
CA ALA A 336 -6.59 -13.19 -23.40
C ALA A 336 -7.55 -12.39 -24.30
N LYS A 337 -8.69 -12.98 -24.67
CA LYS A 337 -9.69 -12.39 -25.58
C LYS A 337 -11.08 -12.35 -24.94
N GLY A 338 -11.86 -11.33 -25.26
CA GLY A 338 -13.23 -11.19 -24.76
C GLY A 338 -13.30 -11.31 -23.24
N TYR A 339 -14.30 -12.04 -22.72
CA TYR A 339 -14.50 -12.25 -21.28
C TYR A 339 -13.32 -12.95 -20.58
N ASP A 340 -12.47 -13.70 -21.31
CA ASP A 340 -11.31 -14.36 -20.70
C ASP A 340 -10.32 -13.34 -20.12
N LYS A 341 -10.33 -12.10 -20.61
CA LYS A 341 -9.50 -11.02 -20.06
C LYS A 341 -9.71 -10.80 -18.57
N ILE A 342 -10.97 -10.83 -18.11
CA ILE A 342 -11.31 -10.61 -16.69
C ILE A 342 -11.32 -11.92 -15.89
N LEU A 343 -11.64 -13.06 -16.51
CA LEU A 343 -11.58 -14.37 -15.86
C LEU A 343 -10.16 -14.77 -15.48
N VAL A 344 -9.18 -14.44 -16.30
CA VAL A 344 -7.76 -14.70 -16.01
C VAL A 344 -7.28 -13.87 -14.82
N LEU A 345 -7.68 -12.60 -14.73
CA LEU A 345 -7.36 -11.74 -13.59
C LEU A 345 -7.87 -12.36 -12.28
N ASP A 346 -9.15 -12.72 -12.25
CA ASP A 346 -9.80 -13.39 -11.11
C ASP A 346 -9.06 -14.66 -10.70
N ARG A 347 -8.81 -15.56 -11.66
CA ARG A 347 -8.18 -16.84 -11.37
C ARG A 347 -6.75 -16.67 -10.84
N GLU A 348 -5.92 -15.89 -11.54
CA GLU A 348 -4.52 -15.72 -11.15
C GLU A 348 -4.41 -15.05 -9.77
N TRP A 349 -5.18 -13.98 -9.51
CA TRP A 349 -5.12 -13.26 -8.24
C TRP A 349 -5.64 -14.09 -7.06
N ILE A 350 -6.83 -14.68 -7.19
CA ILE A 350 -7.42 -15.53 -6.14
C ILE A 350 -6.50 -16.70 -5.81
N SER A 351 -5.83 -17.29 -6.80
CA SER A 351 -4.97 -18.47 -6.58
C SER A 351 -3.78 -18.23 -5.65
N VAL A 352 -3.29 -17.00 -5.58
CA VAL A 352 -2.06 -16.65 -4.82
C VAL A 352 -2.36 -15.91 -3.51
N ALA A 353 -3.42 -15.11 -3.47
CA ALA A 353 -3.71 -14.24 -2.34
C ALA A 353 -4.84 -14.72 -1.41
N SER A 354 -5.69 -15.66 -1.85
CA SER A 354 -6.76 -16.18 -0.98
C SER A 354 -6.22 -17.11 0.11
N LEU A 355 -6.89 -17.11 1.26
CA LEU A 355 -6.69 -18.15 2.28
C LEU A 355 -7.02 -19.54 1.71
N PRO A 356 -6.38 -20.62 2.21
CA PRO A 356 -6.74 -21.97 1.78
C PRO A 356 -8.24 -22.22 1.92
N ASN A 357 -8.83 -22.88 0.93
CA ASN A 357 -10.27 -23.18 0.87
C ASN A 357 -11.20 -21.96 0.73
N ARG A 358 -10.68 -20.76 0.51
CA ARG A 358 -11.46 -19.59 0.09
C ARG A 358 -11.38 -19.42 -1.43
N ASN A 359 -12.37 -18.74 -2.00
CA ASN A 359 -12.41 -18.35 -3.42
C ASN A 359 -12.58 -16.83 -3.61
N TYR A 360 -12.38 -16.07 -2.53
CA TYR A 360 -12.34 -14.62 -2.43
C TYR A 360 -11.17 -14.25 -1.51
N ILE A 361 -10.81 -12.98 -1.46
CA ILE A 361 -9.76 -12.45 -0.58
C ILE A 361 -10.39 -11.39 0.31
N TRP A 362 -10.44 -11.67 1.60
CA TRP A 362 -10.89 -10.71 2.60
C TRP A 362 -10.20 -10.99 3.93
N GLY A 363 -10.00 -9.94 4.70
CA GLY A 363 -9.47 -10.03 6.05
C GLY A 363 -8.56 -8.86 6.40
N HIS A 364 -8.35 -8.70 7.69
CA HIS A 364 -7.57 -7.63 8.28
C HIS A 364 -6.33 -8.21 8.97
N LEU A 365 -5.27 -7.42 9.07
CA LEU A 365 -4.10 -7.75 9.89
C LEU A 365 -4.13 -7.04 11.23
N TRP A 366 -4.69 -5.83 11.23
CA TRP A 366 -4.80 -4.92 12.35
C TRP A 366 -6.18 -4.28 12.38
N ASP A 367 -6.42 -3.40 13.36
CA ASP A 367 -7.66 -2.60 13.44
C ASP A 367 -8.03 -1.99 12.09
N GLU A 368 -9.31 -2.09 11.74
CA GLU A 368 -9.84 -1.61 10.47
C GLU A 368 -9.47 -0.13 10.25
N CYS A 369 -8.95 0.17 9.06
CA CYS A 369 -8.45 1.49 8.65
C CYS A 369 -7.20 2.01 9.38
N LEU A 370 -6.51 1.20 10.20
CA LEU A 370 -5.23 1.61 10.79
C LEU A 370 -4.18 1.85 9.69
N VAL A 371 -4.00 0.86 8.81
CA VAL A 371 -3.08 0.84 7.68
C VAL A 371 -3.62 -0.05 6.57
N GLU A 372 -3.40 0.35 5.33
CA GLU A 372 -3.80 -0.36 4.12
C GLU A 372 -2.63 -1.17 3.53
N TYR A 373 -2.93 -2.11 2.61
CA TYR A 373 -1.94 -3.06 2.10
C TYR A 373 -1.80 -3.01 0.57
N SER A 374 -0.60 -3.11 0.03
CA SER A 374 -0.36 -3.30 -1.41
C SER A 374 -0.70 -4.72 -1.87
N ILE A 375 -0.59 -4.96 -3.18
CA ILE A 375 -0.70 -6.30 -3.78
C ILE A 375 0.39 -7.25 -3.24
N ASP A 376 1.62 -6.77 -3.04
CA ASP A 376 2.73 -7.57 -2.51
C ASP A 376 2.47 -7.99 -1.06
N GLU A 377 1.85 -7.11 -0.27
CA GLU A 377 1.41 -7.42 1.09
C GLU A 377 0.25 -8.38 1.12
N SER A 378 -0.77 -8.16 0.30
CA SER A 378 -1.92 -9.06 0.20
C SER A 378 -1.47 -10.48 -0.19
N PHE A 379 -0.50 -10.58 -1.11
CA PHE A 379 0.13 -11.84 -1.49
C PHE A 379 0.85 -12.53 -0.31
N ARG A 380 1.68 -11.80 0.45
CA ARG A 380 2.48 -12.38 1.56
C ARG A 380 1.67 -12.65 2.83
N THR A 381 0.58 -11.94 3.04
CA THR A 381 -0.22 -12.01 4.28
C THR A 381 -1.54 -12.75 4.11
N ARG A 382 -1.99 -12.95 2.86
CA ARG A 382 -3.29 -13.50 2.47
C ARG A 382 -4.46 -12.74 3.10
N ALA A 383 -4.35 -11.42 3.10
CA ALA A 383 -5.31 -10.50 3.69
C ALA A 383 -5.53 -9.29 2.75
N GLY A 384 -6.43 -8.40 3.16
CA GLY A 384 -6.85 -7.21 2.42
C GLY A 384 -8.37 -7.21 2.28
N HIS A 385 -9.01 -6.25 2.94
CA HIS A 385 -10.46 -6.06 2.91
C HIS A 385 -10.93 -5.45 1.58
N CYS A 386 -12.22 -5.13 1.49
CA CYS A 386 -12.88 -4.71 0.25
C CYS A 386 -12.17 -3.54 -0.45
N MET A 387 -11.73 -2.55 0.31
CA MET A 387 -10.96 -1.40 -0.19
C MET A 387 -9.63 -1.82 -0.81
N VAL A 388 -8.86 -2.64 -0.07
CA VAL A 388 -7.58 -3.17 -0.51
C VAL A 388 -7.71 -3.93 -1.82
N GLN A 389 -8.66 -4.86 -1.88
CA GLN A 389 -8.86 -5.63 -3.09
C GLN A 389 -9.32 -4.76 -4.27
N SER A 390 -10.09 -3.70 -4.00
CA SER A 390 -10.56 -2.81 -5.04
C SER A 390 -9.42 -2.03 -5.70
N PHE A 391 -8.52 -1.41 -4.92
CA PHE A 391 -7.39 -0.71 -5.53
C PHE A 391 -6.35 -1.65 -6.17
N VAL A 392 -6.23 -2.90 -5.67
CA VAL A 392 -5.39 -3.94 -6.32
C VAL A 392 -5.96 -4.29 -7.68
N ILE A 393 -7.26 -4.61 -7.74
CA ILE A 393 -7.92 -4.98 -9.00
C ILE A 393 -7.93 -3.81 -9.99
N SER A 394 -8.22 -2.59 -9.53
CA SER A 394 -8.16 -1.40 -10.39
C SER A 394 -6.77 -1.19 -11.00
N ALA A 395 -5.70 -1.37 -10.21
CA ALA A 395 -4.33 -1.28 -10.74
C ALA A 395 -4.06 -2.30 -11.86
N ILE A 396 -4.47 -3.55 -11.66
CA ILE A 396 -4.26 -4.61 -12.66
C ILE A 396 -5.13 -4.36 -13.90
N LEU A 397 -6.36 -3.88 -13.76
CA LEU A 397 -7.25 -3.52 -14.87
C LEU A 397 -6.69 -2.34 -15.68
N ASP A 398 -6.18 -1.30 -15.01
CA ASP A 398 -5.51 -0.18 -15.65
C ASP A 398 -4.30 -0.65 -16.46
N MET A 399 -3.48 -1.52 -15.87
CA MET A 399 -2.37 -2.16 -16.57
C MET A 399 -2.87 -3.04 -17.71
N ALA A 400 -3.99 -3.74 -17.58
CA ALA A 400 -4.59 -4.54 -18.65
C ALA A 400 -5.27 -3.69 -19.74
N ARG A 401 -5.31 -2.36 -19.56
CA ARG A 401 -6.00 -1.39 -20.43
C ARG A 401 -7.50 -1.65 -20.51
N ILE A 402 -8.09 -1.97 -19.37
CA ILE A 402 -9.51 -2.22 -19.19
C ILE A 402 -10.11 -1.08 -18.39
N GLU A 403 -11.06 -0.36 -18.99
CA GLU A 403 -11.81 0.71 -18.32
C GLU A 403 -12.54 0.13 -17.10
N ASN A 404 -12.37 0.79 -15.96
CA ASN A 404 -12.95 0.37 -14.69
C ASN A 404 -13.28 1.58 -13.82
N TYR A 405 -14.16 1.36 -12.86
CA TYR A 405 -14.55 2.31 -11.83
C TYR A 405 -14.38 1.63 -10.47
N LEU A 406 -13.55 2.19 -9.60
CA LEU A 406 -13.58 1.82 -8.18
C LEU A 406 -14.73 2.58 -7.55
N LEU A 407 -15.65 1.86 -6.91
CA LEU A 407 -16.82 2.44 -6.26
C LEU A 407 -16.84 2.01 -4.80
N GLU A 408 -17.10 2.96 -3.91
CA GLU A 408 -17.56 2.69 -2.56
C GLU A 408 -19.05 2.96 -2.50
N GLY A 409 -19.80 1.95 -2.08
CA GLY A 409 -21.21 2.11 -1.80
C GLY A 409 -21.52 1.92 -0.33
N GLU A 410 -22.58 2.58 0.15
CA GLU A 410 -23.04 2.51 1.53
C GLU A 410 -24.51 2.07 1.64
N VAL A 411 -24.77 1.28 2.70
CA VAL A 411 -26.06 0.86 3.32
C VAL A 411 -26.52 -0.60 3.05
N PRO A 412 -26.55 -1.50 4.07
CA PRO A 412 -25.99 -1.37 5.43
C PRO A 412 -24.48 -1.63 5.49
N GLY A 413 -23.69 -0.58 5.70
CA GLY A 413 -22.22 -0.59 5.76
C GLY A 413 -21.53 -0.11 4.49
N SER A 414 -20.29 0.39 4.64
CA SER A 414 -19.42 0.74 3.51
C SER A 414 -18.83 -0.52 2.89
N HIS A 415 -18.83 -0.57 1.56
CA HIS A 415 -18.23 -1.65 0.81
C HIS A 415 -17.64 -1.15 -0.52
N HIS A 416 -16.40 -1.54 -0.79
CA HIS A 416 -15.67 -1.18 -2.01
C HIS A 416 -15.72 -2.31 -3.02
N TYR A 417 -15.90 -1.97 -4.28
CA TYR A 417 -15.93 -2.89 -5.39
C TYR A 417 -15.46 -2.19 -6.67
N VAL A 418 -15.05 -2.98 -7.68
CA VAL A 418 -14.62 -2.43 -8.98
C VAL A 418 -15.61 -2.81 -10.05
N PHE A 419 -16.28 -1.84 -10.66
CA PHE A 419 -17.19 -2.05 -11.78
C PHE A 419 -16.44 -1.96 -13.12
N VAL A 420 -16.71 -2.91 -14.02
CA VAL A 420 -16.07 -3.01 -15.33
C VAL A 420 -17.12 -2.92 -16.45
N PRO A 421 -17.41 -1.71 -16.97
CA PRO A 421 -18.58 -1.47 -17.82
C PRO A 421 -18.61 -2.33 -19.09
N ASN A 422 -17.47 -2.49 -19.76
CA ASN A 422 -17.39 -3.21 -21.04
C ASN A 422 -17.70 -4.71 -20.92
N TYR A 423 -17.76 -5.25 -19.71
CA TYR A 423 -18.08 -6.65 -19.47
C TYR A 423 -19.35 -6.83 -18.64
N GLU A 424 -19.85 -5.79 -17.96
CA GLU A 424 -21.00 -5.88 -17.03
C GLU A 424 -20.73 -6.80 -15.84
N PHE A 425 -19.51 -6.70 -15.30
CA PHE A 425 -19.08 -7.42 -14.10
C PHE A 425 -18.56 -6.44 -13.06
N THR A 426 -18.61 -6.90 -11.81
CA THR A 426 -17.90 -6.28 -10.69
C THR A 426 -16.84 -7.23 -10.17
N PHE A 427 -15.78 -6.68 -9.57
CA PHE A 427 -14.93 -7.41 -8.65
C PHE A 427 -15.28 -7.01 -7.22
N ASP A 428 -15.51 -8.00 -6.38
CA ASP A 428 -15.88 -7.87 -4.98
C ASP A 428 -14.93 -8.75 -4.16
N ASN A 429 -14.20 -8.16 -3.21
CA ASN A 429 -13.20 -8.88 -2.41
C ASN A 429 -12.22 -9.69 -3.29
N GLY A 430 -11.79 -9.06 -4.40
CA GLY A 430 -10.89 -9.63 -5.40
C GLY A 430 -11.53 -10.68 -6.32
N LYS A 431 -12.80 -11.04 -6.08
CA LYS A 431 -13.54 -12.07 -6.81
C LYS A 431 -14.45 -11.45 -7.86
N LEU A 432 -14.40 -11.98 -9.08
CA LEU A 432 -15.31 -11.61 -10.15
C LEU A 432 -16.76 -12.03 -9.84
N GLN A 433 -17.71 -11.10 -10.01
CA GLN A 433 -19.14 -11.24 -9.79
C GLN A 433 -19.92 -10.62 -10.96
N SER A 434 -21.06 -11.21 -11.32
CA SER A 434 -21.95 -10.61 -12.34
C SER A 434 -22.63 -9.36 -11.78
N SER A 435 -22.62 -8.24 -12.52
CA SER A 435 -23.25 -6.99 -12.07
C SER A 435 -24.73 -6.86 -12.44
N GLN A 436 -25.32 -7.82 -13.18
CA GLN A 436 -26.76 -7.93 -13.47
C GLN A 436 -27.44 -6.60 -13.90
N ASN A 437 -26.90 -5.91 -14.92
CA ASN A 437 -27.46 -4.66 -15.46
C ASN A 437 -27.59 -3.52 -14.42
N THR A 438 -26.69 -3.46 -13.44
CA THR A 438 -26.55 -2.31 -12.56
C THR A 438 -25.08 -2.01 -12.31
N ILE A 439 -24.78 -0.75 -12.00
CA ILE A 439 -23.49 -0.32 -11.47
C ILE A 439 -23.35 -0.65 -9.98
N HIS A 440 -24.46 -0.90 -9.27
CA HIS A 440 -24.44 -1.16 -7.85
C HIS A 440 -23.98 -2.58 -7.55
N TRP A 441 -23.42 -2.76 -6.36
CA TRP A 441 -23.08 -4.10 -5.88
C TRP A 441 -24.35 -4.90 -5.55
N ASN A 442 -24.54 -6.04 -6.21
CA ASN A 442 -25.70 -6.95 -6.04
C ASN A 442 -25.58 -7.90 -4.84
N GLY A 443 -24.83 -7.52 -3.81
CA GLY A 443 -24.70 -8.33 -2.60
C GLY A 443 -26.00 -8.42 -1.80
N PRO A 444 -26.08 -9.32 -0.79
CA PRO A 444 -27.25 -9.46 0.09
C PRO A 444 -27.66 -8.18 0.82
N ARG A 445 -26.72 -7.22 0.91
CA ARG A 445 -26.85 -5.91 1.56
C ARG A 445 -26.77 -4.76 0.56
N GLY A 446 -27.01 -5.01 -0.74
CA GLY A 446 -26.67 -4.16 -1.87
C GLY A 446 -26.65 -2.64 -1.61
N ASN A 447 -25.59 -2.00 -2.09
CA ASN A 447 -25.31 -0.59 -1.81
C ASN A 447 -26.34 0.33 -2.48
N LYS A 448 -26.66 1.44 -1.82
CA LYS A 448 -27.67 2.40 -2.33
C LYS A 448 -27.08 3.79 -2.58
N VAL A 449 -26.07 4.16 -1.80
CA VAL A 449 -25.42 5.47 -1.86
C VAL A 449 -24.02 5.31 -2.41
N ILE A 450 -23.60 6.16 -3.35
CA ILE A 450 -22.20 6.26 -3.77
C ILE A 450 -21.50 7.23 -2.83
N ALA A 451 -20.68 6.69 -1.94
CA ALA A 451 -19.92 7.46 -0.96
C ALA A 451 -18.60 7.96 -1.54
N ARG A 452 -17.95 7.15 -2.39
CA ARG A 452 -16.74 7.49 -3.14
C ARG A 452 -16.68 6.79 -4.49
N PHE A 453 -15.95 7.39 -5.43
CA PHE A 453 -15.58 6.73 -6.67
C PHE A 453 -14.22 7.20 -7.20
N HIS A 454 -13.51 6.29 -7.88
CA HIS A 454 -12.31 6.59 -8.66
C HIS A 454 -12.54 6.27 -10.13
N TYR A 455 -11.97 7.12 -10.98
CA TYR A 455 -11.95 6.91 -12.42
C TYR A 455 -10.78 7.68 -13.04
N ARG A 456 -9.94 6.96 -13.81
CA ARG A 456 -8.80 7.53 -14.56
C ARG A 456 -7.82 8.35 -13.69
N GLY A 457 -7.43 7.79 -12.54
CA GLY A 457 -6.46 8.42 -11.64
C GLY A 457 -6.96 9.69 -10.95
N LYS A 458 -8.28 9.85 -10.87
CA LYS A 458 -8.95 10.88 -10.07
C LYS A 458 -10.01 10.22 -9.20
N PHE A 459 -10.37 10.89 -8.12
CA PHE A 459 -11.41 10.42 -7.21
C PHE A 459 -12.30 11.55 -6.71
N ALA A 460 -13.49 11.17 -6.25
CA ALA A 460 -14.41 12.05 -5.54
C ALA A 460 -15.09 11.30 -4.40
N SER A 461 -15.28 12.00 -3.29
CA SER A 461 -16.26 11.72 -2.24
C SER A 461 -17.42 12.70 -2.46
N PRO A 462 -18.45 12.33 -3.24
CA PRO A 462 -19.53 13.23 -3.66
C PRO A 462 -20.53 13.53 -2.53
N ILE A 463 -20.07 14.05 -1.40
CA ILE A 463 -20.90 14.43 -0.24
C ILE A 463 -21.22 15.92 -0.34
N ALA A 464 -22.50 16.28 -0.35
CA ALA A 464 -22.91 17.68 -0.40
C ALA A 464 -22.81 18.37 0.98
N GLY A 465 -23.32 19.61 1.09
CA GLY A 465 -23.42 20.32 2.37
C GLY A 465 -22.09 20.89 2.87
N GLY A 466 -21.13 21.13 1.98
CA GLY A 466 -19.80 21.64 2.33
C GLY A 466 -18.77 20.55 2.65
N HIS A 467 -19.08 19.28 2.37
CA HIS A 467 -18.24 18.13 2.68
C HIS A 467 -17.61 17.45 1.46
N TYR A 468 -17.80 18.02 0.26
CA TYR A 468 -17.20 17.47 -0.95
C TYR A 468 -15.67 17.40 -0.83
N SER A 469 -15.10 16.27 -1.23
CA SER A 469 -13.64 16.10 -1.31
C SER A 469 -13.25 15.26 -2.52
N GLY A 470 -12.04 15.46 -3.02
CA GLY A 470 -11.54 14.75 -4.19
C GLY A 470 -10.75 15.63 -5.14
N THR A 471 -10.11 14.96 -6.10
CA THR A 471 -9.32 15.57 -7.18
C THR A 471 -10.16 15.87 -8.42
N PHE A 472 -11.36 15.31 -8.51
CA PHE A 472 -12.37 15.85 -9.41
C PHE A 472 -12.84 17.20 -8.90
N SER A 473 -12.99 18.16 -9.80
CA SER A 473 -13.91 19.28 -9.54
C SER A 473 -15.35 18.77 -9.42
N PRO A 474 -16.24 19.47 -8.70
CA PRO A 474 -17.64 19.04 -8.61
C PRO A 474 -18.33 18.87 -9.97
N ALA A 475 -17.96 19.68 -10.97
CA ALA A 475 -18.48 19.55 -12.33
C ALA A 475 -18.05 18.24 -13.02
N GLU A 476 -16.77 17.88 -12.91
CA GLU A 476 -16.27 16.60 -13.44
C GLU A 476 -16.92 15.41 -12.71
N ALA A 477 -17.09 15.50 -11.39
CA ALA A 477 -17.74 14.44 -10.63
C ALA A 477 -19.19 14.22 -11.07
N VAL A 478 -19.96 15.31 -11.26
CA VAL A 478 -21.32 15.26 -11.79
C VAL A 478 -21.35 14.64 -13.20
N GLU A 479 -20.39 14.94 -14.06
CA GLU A 479 -20.29 14.32 -15.39
C GLU A 479 -20.09 12.81 -15.31
N VAL A 480 -19.19 12.35 -14.43
CA VAL A 480 -18.96 10.91 -14.20
C VAL A 480 -20.22 10.23 -13.66
N LEU A 481 -20.91 10.84 -12.70
CA LEU A 481 -22.16 10.30 -12.15
C LEU A 481 -23.28 10.25 -13.20
N ARG A 482 -23.39 11.26 -14.10
CA ARG A 482 -24.31 11.20 -15.24
C ARG A 482 -23.98 10.06 -16.19
N LYS A 483 -22.69 9.85 -16.49
CA LYS A 483 -22.23 8.73 -17.33
C LYS A 483 -22.62 7.39 -16.70
N LEU A 484 -22.28 7.17 -15.43
CA LEU A 484 -22.64 5.95 -14.69
C LEU A 484 -24.15 5.71 -14.67
N LYS A 485 -24.94 6.75 -14.35
CA LYS A 485 -26.42 6.68 -14.39
C LYS A 485 -26.93 6.27 -15.77
N SER A 486 -26.33 6.80 -16.84
CA SER A 486 -26.79 6.52 -18.21
C SER A 486 -26.54 5.09 -18.71
N LEU A 487 -25.64 4.32 -18.08
CA LEU A 487 -25.33 2.95 -18.51
C LEU A 487 -26.54 2.02 -18.37
N TYR A 488 -27.23 2.10 -17.23
CA TYR A 488 -28.37 1.22 -16.92
C TYR A 488 -29.63 1.96 -16.48
N ASN A 489 -29.62 3.31 -16.55
CA ASN A 489 -30.64 4.16 -15.93
C ASN A 489 -30.77 3.90 -14.41
N ASP A 490 -29.63 3.64 -13.76
CA ASP A 490 -29.56 3.35 -12.33
C ASP A 490 -29.98 4.55 -11.48
N ARG A 491 -30.63 4.27 -10.37
CA ARG A 491 -30.85 5.25 -9.31
C ARG A 491 -29.55 5.44 -8.55
N ILE A 492 -28.90 6.60 -8.72
CA ILE A 492 -27.68 6.95 -7.97
C ILE A 492 -28.07 7.91 -6.83
N LEU A 493 -27.79 7.51 -5.60
CA LEU A 493 -27.91 8.38 -4.43
C LEU A 493 -26.53 8.86 -3.98
N ILE A 494 -26.48 10.08 -3.47
CA ILE A 494 -25.35 10.64 -2.73
C ILE A 494 -25.83 11.20 -1.39
N TYR A 495 -24.90 11.53 -0.50
CA TYR A 495 -25.21 12.19 0.77
C TYR A 495 -25.55 13.68 0.59
N VAL A 496 -26.57 14.15 1.30
CA VAL A 496 -26.99 15.57 1.32
C VAL A 496 -26.04 16.41 2.18
N ASP A 497 -25.46 15.82 3.21
CA ASP A 497 -24.44 16.40 4.07
C ASP A 497 -23.55 15.31 4.69
N GLY A 498 -22.40 15.71 5.24
CA GLY A 498 -21.46 14.83 5.95
C GLY A 498 -21.50 15.00 7.48
N GLU A 499 -22.56 15.59 8.04
CA GLU A 499 -22.61 15.88 9.49
C GLU A 499 -22.67 14.59 10.33
N HIS A 500 -23.35 13.57 9.81
CA HIS A 500 -23.48 12.27 10.48
C HIS A 500 -22.11 11.61 10.75
N GLU A 501 -21.18 11.74 9.81
CA GLU A 501 -19.82 11.18 9.90
C GLU A 501 -18.90 11.97 10.84
N THR A 502 -19.10 13.30 10.94
CA THR A 502 -18.24 14.18 11.75
C THR A 502 -18.76 14.37 13.18
N LYS A 503 -20.07 14.28 13.40
CA LYS A 503 -20.72 14.62 14.69
C LYS A 503 -21.35 13.42 15.40
N HIS A 504 -21.80 12.37 14.70
CA HIS A 504 -22.61 11.30 15.30
C HIS A 504 -22.37 9.89 14.72
N PRO A 505 -21.45 9.08 15.29
CA PRO A 505 -21.08 7.77 14.73
C PRO A 505 -22.17 6.66 14.80
N ARG A 506 -23.40 6.97 15.21
CA ARG A 506 -24.49 5.99 15.39
C ARG A 506 -25.87 6.56 15.03
N ILE A 507 -25.98 7.23 13.89
CA ILE A 507 -27.30 7.49 13.30
C ILE A 507 -27.82 6.15 12.75
N LYS A 508 -29.09 5.80 13.02
CA LYS A 508 -29.73 4.66 12.35
C LYS A 508 -29.75 4.93 10.85
N GLU A 509 -29.31 3.98 10.03
CA GLU A 509 -29.15 4.12 8.57
C GLU A 509 -30.38 4.71 7.85
N GLU A 510 -31.58 4.43 8.37
CA GLU A 510 -32.88 4.94 7.89
C GLU A 510 -32.98 6.48 7.89
N ASN A 511 -32.12 7.15 8.68
CA ASN A 511 -32.14 8.58 8.92
C ASN A 511 -30.97 9.33 8.26
N ILE A 512 -30.09 8.65 7.50
CA ILE A 512 -28.98 9.32 6.85
C ILE A 512 -29.50 10.10 5.63
N PRO A 513 -29.34 11.44 5.57
CA PRO A 513 -29.89 12.25 4.49
C PRO A 513 -29.24 11.95 3.14
N THR A 514 -30.01 11.45 2.17
CA THR A 514 -29.55 11.14 0.81
C THR A 514 -30.40 11.81 -0.25
N THR A 515 -29.84 12.02 -1.45
CA THR A 515 -30.51 12.64 -2.58
C THR A 515 -30.09 12.00 -3.91
N GLU A 516 -31.02 11.94 -4.87
CA GLU A 516 -30.73 11.58 -6.27
C GLU A 516 -30.24 12.77 -7.10
N ASN A 517 -30.45 13.99 -6.58
CA ASN A 517 -30.05 15.21 -7.26
C ASN A 517 -28.58 15.52 -6.97
N PHE A 518 -27.67 14.72 -7.51
CA PHE A 518 -26.23 14.93 -7.37
C PHE A 518 -25.73 16.21 -8.07
N GLU A 519 -26.56 16.91 -8.85
CA GLU A 519 -26.22 18.24 -9.38
C GLU A 519 -26.13 19.31 -8.29
N ILE A 520 -26.60 19.02 -7.08
CA ILE A 520 -26.37 19.86 -5.91
C ILE A 520 -24.87 20.10 -5.66
N LEU A 521 -24.01 19.15 -6.05
CA LEU A 521 -22.55 19.27 -5.94
C LEU A 521 -21.98 20.49 -6.70
N LEU A 522 -22.67 20.97 -7.74
CA LEU A 522 -22.25 22.16 -8.48
C LEU A 522 -22.25 23.44 -7.64
N LYS A 523 -22.86 23.40 -6.44
CA LYS A 523 -22.91 24.51 -5.48
C LYS A 523 -21.87 24.38 -4.37
N GLU A 524 -21.10 23.29 -4.33
CA GLU A 524 -20.14 23.02 -3.28
C GLU A 524 -18.93 23.95 -3.34
N GLU A 525 -18.45 24.37 -2.17
CA GLU A 525 -17.14 25.02 -2.05
C GLU A 525 -16.04 23.95 -2.16
N TRP A 526 -15.38 23.87 -3.31
CA TRP A 526 -14.27 22.94 -3.52
C TRP A 526 -12.93 23.55 -3.11
N GLU A 527 -12.39 23.08 -1.99
CA GLU A 527 -10.96 23.23 -1.70
C GLU A 527 -10.24 22.12 -2.47
N ASN A 528 -9.54 22.49 -3.55
CA ASN A 528 -8.70 21.58 -4.30
C ASN A 528 -7.44 21.27 -3.48
N VAL A 529 -7.58 20.40 -2.48
CA VAL A 529 -6.47 19.93 -1.65
C VAL A 529 -5.63 18.99 -2.51
N MET A 530 -4.37 19.35 -2.68
CA MET A 530 -3.40 18.57 -3.46
C MET A 530 -2.32 18.05 -2.54
N LEU A 531 -1.84 16.85 -2.83
CA LEU A 531 -0.60 16.34 -2.24
C LEU A 531 0.55 17.30 -2.58
N PRO A 532 1.46 17.57 -1.62
CA PRO A 532 2.51 18.57 -1.76
C PRO A 532 3.62 18.13 -2.73
#